data_AF-A0A1Y2S830-F1
#
_entry.id   AF-A0A1Y2S830-F1
#
_cell.length_a   1.000
_cell.length_b   1.000
_cell.length_c   1.000
_cell.angle_alpha   90.00
_cell.angle_beta   90.00
_cell.angle_gamma   90.00
#
_symmetry.space_group_name_H-M   'P 1'
#
loop_
_entity.id
_entity.type
_entity.pdbx_description
1 polymer ?
#
loop_
_entity_poly.entity_id
_entity_poly.type
_entity_poly.pdbx_seq_one_letter_code
_entity_poly.pdbx_strand_id
1 'polypeptide(L)'
;MKKSEKQRYILKLMVIALNEAIKRERIDLNGRSENKQQEKKFRYQELVIAGRRTIINWFDAGHDELRISVWWDYQPEMMPTWRKKYIYDCEPTTATPQVARRFFRHILGACGSCYLERKTGKFIIGDEGNQFIDVYVNEDSVSSLNSIPAEEPQGYSTHGWIKE
;
A
#
# COMPACT_ATOMS: atom_id res chain seq x y z
N MET A 1 -5.71 -17.47 -8.71
CA MET A 1 -6.60 -16.39 -8.20
C MET A 1 -6.90 -15.32 -9.26
N LYS A 2 -8.15 -14.88 -9.41
CA LYS A 2 -8.57 -13.85 -10.39
C LYS A 2 -8.07 -12.45 -9.99
N LYS A 3 -7.95 -11.54 -10.96
CA LYS A 3 -7.52 -10.14 -10.71
C LYS A 3 -8.45 -9.41 -9.73
N SER A 4 -9.76 -9.54 -9.91
CA SER A 4 -10.77 -8.90 -9.04
C SER A 4 -10.67 -9.34 -7.59
N GLU A 5 -10.40 -10.63 -7.33
CA GLU A 5 -10.19 -11.15 -5.98
C GLU A 5 -8.97 -10.51 -5.32
N LYS A 6 -7.86 -10.40 -6.06
CA LYS A 6 -6.66 -9.73 -5.56
C LYS A 6 -6.93 -8.26 -5.22
N GLN A 7 -7.62 -7.55 -6.11
CA GLN A 7 -8.00 -6.15 -5.91
C GLN A 7 -8.86 -5.96 -4.65
N ARG A 8 -9.81 -6.87 -4.39
CA ARG A 8 -10.63 -6.87 -3.17
C ARG A 8 -9.78 -7.05 -1.90
N TYR A 9 -8.81 -7.96 -1.90
CA TYR A 9 -7.92 -8.13 -0.74
C TYR A 9 -7.04 -6.90 -0.51
N ILE A 10 -6.49 -6.32 -1.58
CA ILE A 10 -5.69 -5.10 -1.48
C ILE A 10 -6.54 -3.93 -1.00
N LEU A 11 -7.79 -3.78 -1.46
CA LEU A 11 -8.68 -2.73 -0.99
C LEU A 11 -8.84 -2.78 0.52
N LYS A 12 -9.14 -3.96 1.06
CA LYS A 12 -9.32 -4.16 2.49
C LYS A 12 -8.08 -3.73 3.28
N LEU A 13 -6.91 -4.19 2.86
CA LEU A 13 -5.64 -3.85 3.50
C LEU A 13 -5.30 -2.36 3.37
N MET A 14 -5.55 -1.77 2.20
CA MET A 14 -5.29 -0.36 1.93
C MET A 14 -6.13 0.53 2.83
N VAL A 15 -7.44 0.24 2.96
CA VAL A 15 -8.34 1.05 3.78
C VAL A 15 -7.91 1.03 5.24
N ILE A 16 -7.64 -0.15 5.81
CA ILE A 16 -7.19 -0.28 7.20
C ILE A 16 -5.86 0.48 7.42
N ALA A 17 -4.88 0.26 6.53
CA ALA A 17 -3.58 0.89 6.66
C ALA A 17 -3.64 2.42 6.51
N LEU A 18 -4.45 2.92 5.56
CA LEU A 18 -4.62 4.34 5.31
C LEU A 18 -5.39 5.02 6.45
N ASN A 19 -6.45 4.38 6.96
CA ASN A 19 -7.18 4.84 8.14
C ASN A 19 -6.24 4.99 9.34
N GLU A 20 -5.38 4.00 9.62
CA GLU A 20 -4.40 4.08 10.70
C GLU A 20 -3.37 5.20 10.47
N ALA A 21 -2.90 5.39 9.24
CA ALA A 21 -1.96 6.47 8.92
C ALA A 21 -2.60 7.87 9.07
N ILE A 22 -3.87 8.03 8.71
CA ILE A 22 -4.64 9.28 8.88
C ILE A 22 -4.89 9.55 10.36
N LYS A 23 -5.38 8.55 11.10
CA LYS A 23 -5.68 8.65 12.54
C LYS A 23 -4.46 9.04 13.37
N ARG A 24 -3.26 8.62 12.94
CA ARG A 24 -1.98 8.97 13.57
C ARG A 24 -1.35 10.25 13.02
N GLU A 25 -2.10 11.01 12.23
CA GLU A 25 -1.68 12.28 11.60
C GLU A 25 -0.40 12.14 10.75
N ARG A 26 -0.14 10.94 10.22
CA ARG A 26 0.99 10.68 9.32
C ARG A 26 0.68 11.05 7.88
N ILE A 27 -0.58 10.91 7.48
CA ILE A 27 -1.12 11.34 6.19
C ILE A 27 -2.22 12.35 6.45
N ASP A 28 -2.03 13.57 5.97
CA ASP A 28 -3.05 14.62 5.98
C ASP A 28 -3.82 14.63 4.65
N LEU A 29 -5.12 14.37 4.71
CA LEU A 29 -6.03 14.39 3.55
C LEU A 29 -6.26 15.80 2.99
N ASN A 30 -5.92 16.86 3.72
CA ASN A 30 -5.99 18.25 3.26
C ASN A 30 -4.59 18.82 2.97
N GLY A 31 -3.55 17.99 3.09
CA GLY A 31 -2.18 18.41 2.86
C GLY A 31 -1.96 18.75 1.39
N ARG A 32 -1.06 19.70 1.15
CA ARG A 32 -0.64 20.12 -0.20
C ARG A 32 0.68 19.49 -0.57
N SER A 33 0.91 19.30 -1.86
CA SER A 33 2.21 18.89 -2.36
C SER A 33 3.25 19.97 -2.08
N GLU A 34 4.46 19.52 -1.75
CA GLU A 34 5.60 20.42 -1.58
C GLU A 34 5.98 21.03 -2.95
N ASN A 35 6.41 22.29 -2.97
CA ASN A 35 6.87 22.93 -4.21
C ASN A 35 8.07 22.16 -4.78
N LYS A 36 8.17 22.06 -6.12
CA LYS A 36 9.11 21.24 -6.91
C LYS A 36 10.63 21.36 -6.58
N GLN A 37 11.03 22.19 -5.63
CA GLN A 37 12.41 22.44 -5.23
C GLN A 37 12.90 21.56 -4.07
N GLN A 38 12.03 20.80 -3.39
CA GLN A 38 12.45 19.83 -2.37
C GLN A 38 12.46 18.42 -2.94
N GLU A 39 13.48 17.63 -2.56
CA GLU A 39 13.58 16.22 -2.93
C GLU A 39 12.32 15.45 -2.51
N LYS A 40 11.84 14.54 -3.36
CA LYS A 40 10.66 13.71 -3.06
C LYS A 40 10.89 12.98 -1.74
N LYS A 41 10.22 13.42 -0.68
CA LYS A 41 10.36 12.83 0.65
C LYS A 41 9.52 11.56 0.76
N PHE A 42 10.17 10.42 0.62
CA PHE A 42 9.56 9.13 0.91
C PHE A 42 9.34 8.99 2.41
N ARG A 43 8.18 8.44 2.78
CA ARG A 43 7.82 8.17 4.17
C ARG A 43 7.24 6.78 4.26
N TYR A 44 7.44 6.15 5.40
CA TYR A 44 6.81 4.88 5.72
C TYR A 44 6.42 4.81 7.17
N GLN A 45 5.52 3.89 7.47
CA GLN A 45 5.12 3.53 8.81
C GLN A 45 4.93 2.03 8.88
N GLU A 46 5.41 1.47 9.98
CA GLU A 46 5.16 0.08 10.33
C GLU A 46 3.90 -0.02 11.20
N LEU A 47 3.05 -0.98 10.86
CA LEU A 47 1.74 -1.24 11.43
C LEU A 47 1.60 -2.74 11.70
N VAL A 48 0.57 -3.09 12.47
CA VAL A 48 0.14 -4.48 12.66
C VAL A 48 -1.31 -4.59 12.23
N ILE A 49 -1.59 -5.36 11.17
CA ILE A 49 -2.94 -5.61 10.67
C ILE A 49 -3.22 -7.10 10.79
N ALA A 50 -4.26 -7.45 11.56
CA ALA A 50 -4.61 -8.84 11.86
C ALA A 50 -3.42 -9.67 12.40
N GLY A 51 -2.64 -9.08 13.30
CA GLY A 51 -1.47 -9.73 13.91
C GLY A 51 -0.25 -9.88 12.99
N ARG A 52 -0.29 -9.35 11.77
CA ARG A 52 0.83 -9.42 10.81
C ARG A 52 1.53 -8.08 10.64
N ARG A 53 2.86 -8.14 10.60
CA ARG A 53 3.74 -6.99 10.29
C ARG A 53 3.36 -6.42 8.93
N THR A 54 3.03 -5.13 8.91
CA THR A 54 2.56 -4.43 7.72
C THR A 54 3.32 -3.14 7.55
N ILE A 55 3.77 -2.85 6.34
CA ILE A 55 4.35 -1.56 5.99
C ILE A 55 3.35 -0.79 5.15
N ILE A 56 3.03 0.43 5.55
CA ILE A 56 2.46 1.43 4.65
C ILE A 56 3.55 2.44 4.29
N ASN A 57 3.73 2.71 3.02
CA ASN A 57 4.67 3.73 2.57
C ASN A 57 4.04 4.64 1.52
N TRP A 58 4.49 5.89 1.50
CA TRP A 58 3.95 6.90 0.60
C TRP A 58 5.01 7.93 0.21
N PHE A 59 4.77 8.57 -0.93
CA PHE A 59 5.49 9.77 -1.31
C PHE A 59 4.58 10.70 -2.10
N ASP A 60 4.95 11.98 -2.11
CA ASP A 60 4.29 13.02 -2.87
C ASP A 60 4.57 12.86 -4.38
N ALA A 61 3.54 12.49 -5.13
CA ALA A 61 3.61 12.35 -6.58
C ALA A 61 3.49 13.71 -7.31
N GLY A 62 3.25 14.80 -6.57
CA GLY A 62 2.89 16.10 -7.08
C GLY A 62 1.37 16.23 -7.28
N HIS A 63 0.92 17.45 -7.59
CA HIS A 63 -0.50 17.74 -7.84
C HIS A 63 -1.46 17.33 -6.71
N ASP A 64 -0.96 17.36 -5.47
CA ASP A 64 -1.61 16.91 -4.23
C ASP A 64 -1.93 15.40 -4.19
N GLU A 65 -1.36 14.62 -5.11
CA GLU A 65 -1.49 13.17 -5.15
C GLU A 65 -0.40 12.48 -4.33
N LEU A 66 -0.80 11.46 -3.57
CA LEU A 66 0.14 10.57 -2.89
C LEU A 66 0.13 9.21 -3.56
N ARG A 67 1.30 8.69 -3.96
CA ARG A 67 1.40 7.24 -4.19
C ARG A 67 1.48 6.57 -2.84
N ILE A 68 0.57 5.66 -2.57
CA ILE A 68 0.49 4.89 -1.32
C ILE A 68 0.66 3.41 -1.66
N SER A 69 1.41 2.70 -0.83
CA SER A 69 1.67 1.27 -0.98
C SER A 69 1.55 0.57 0.37
N VAL A 70 0.97 -0.63 0.34
CA VAL A 70 0.85 -1.50 1.52
C VAL A 70 1.53 -2.82 1.24
N TRP A 71 2.39 -3.25 2.16
CA TRP A 71 3.05 -4.56 2.17
C TRP A 71 2.62 -5.29 3.44
N TRP A 72 1.72 -6.27 3.31
CA TRP A 72 1.13 -7.01 4.43
C TRP A 72 1.80 -8.37 4.61
N ASP A 73 1.99 -8.76 5.88
CA ASP A 73 2.77 -9.91 6.30
C ASP A 73 4.19 -9.88 5.71
N TYR A 74 4.82 -8.70 5.81
CA TYR A 74 6.16 -8.46 5.30
C TYR A 74 7.22 -8.99 6.29
N GLN A 75 7.92 -10.04 5.89
CA GLN A 75 8.90 -10.78 6.71
C GLN A 75 10.19 -10.99 5.90
N PRO A 76 11.00 -9.94 5.66
CA PRO A 76 12.24 -10.06 4.88
C PRO A 76 13.22 -11.10 5.45
N GLU A 77 13.20 -11.31 6.76
CA GLU A 77 14.00 -12.30 7.48
C GLU A 77 13.72 -13.75 7.05
N MET A 78 12.54 -14.04 6.53
CA MET A 78 12.14 -15.37 6.04
C MET A 78 12.72 -15.72 4.67
N MET A 79 13.47 -14.81 4.05
CA MET A 79 14.18 -15.10 2.82
C MET A 79 15.18 -16.25 3.02
N PRO A 80 15.14 -17.29 2.16
CA PRO A 80 16.09 -18.39 2.25
C PRO A 80 17.53 -17.89 2.24
N THR A 81 18.38 -18.49 3.09
CA THR A 81 19.76 -18.02 3.33
C THR A 81 20.58 -17.82 2.05
N TRP A 82 20.45 -18.73 1.08
CA TRP A 82 21.12 -18.67 -0.22
C TRP A 82 20.61 -17.56 -1.16
N ARG A 83 19.53 -16.87 -0.78
CA ARG A 83 18.94 -15.72 -1.50
C ARG A 83 18.98 -14.41 -0.71
N LYS A 84 19.52 -14.37 0.51
CA LYS A 84 19.58 -13.14 1.32
C LYS A 84 20.28 -11.98 0.60
N LYS A 85 21.27 -12.28 -0.25
CA LYS A 85 21.95 -11.30 -1.12
C LYS A 85 21.04 -10.53 -2.10
N TYR A 86 19.81 -10.99 -2.31
CA TYR A 86 18.83 -10.35 -3.21
C TYR A 86 17.82 -9.48 -2.47
N ILE A 87 17.85 -9.46 -1.14
CA ILE A 87 17.15 -8.43 -0.36
C ILE A 87 18.11 -7.29 -0.19
N TYR A 88 17.76 -6.15 -0.76
CA TYR A 88 18.46 -4.91 -0.45
C TYR A 88 17.99 -4.44 0.92
N ASP A 89 18.93 -4.21 1.83
CA ASP A 89 18.67 -3.50 3.09
C ASP A 89 18.46 -2.03 2.75
N CYS A 90 17.23 -1.70 2.40
CA CYS A 90 16.81 -0.39 1.96
C CYS A 90 15.50 -0.05 2.66
N GLU A 91 15.32 1.24 2.91
CA GLU A 91 14.06 1.74 3.42
C GLU A 91 12.91 1.35 2.49
N PRO A 92 11.71 1.04 3.02
CA PRO A 92 10.57 0.58 2.25
C PRO A 92 9.90 1.76 1.54
N THR A 93 10.60 2.31 0.55
CA THR A 93 10.22 3.53 -0.17
C THR A 93 9.59 3.24 -1.51
N THR A 94 9.57 1.99 -1.96
CA THR A 94 9.11 1.57 -3.29
C THR A 94 7.67 1.04 -3.29
N ALA A 95 7.08 0.86 -4.47
CA ALA A 95 5.73 0.32 -4.61
C ALA A 95 5.62 -1.13 -4.12
N THR A 96 6.68 -1.91 -4.34
CA THR A 96 6.83 -3.29 -3.88
C THR A 96 8.17 -3.47 -3.17
N PRO A 97 8.35 -4.53 -2.36
CA PRO A 97 9.65 -4.87 -1.81
C PRO A 97 10.73 -4.92 -2.89
N GLN A 98 11.93 -4.42 -2.57
CA GLN A 98 13.07 -4.34 -3.50
C GLN A 98 13.71 -5.72 -3.70
N VAL A 99 12.99 -6.60 -4.38
CA VAL A 99 13.41 -7.97 -4.65
C VAL A 99 12.59 -8.51 -5.83
N ALA A 100 13.14 -9.48 -6.56
CA ALA A 100 12.43 -10.07 -7.69
C ALA A 100 11.09 -10.69 -7.24
N ARG A 101 10.00 -10.42 -7.98
CA ARG A 101 8.62 -10.84 -7.66
C ARG A 101 8.48 -12.34 -7.38
N ARG A 102 9.29 -13.19 -8.03
CA ARG A 102 9.33 -14.64 -7.79
C ARG A 102 9.69 -15.02 -6.35
N PHE A 103 10.26 -14.11 -5.57
CA PHE A 103 10.61 -14.34 -4.16
C PHE A 103 9.60 -13.77 -3.17
N PHE A 104 8.57 -13.05 -3.62
CA PHE A 104 7.55 -12.47 -2.73
C PHE A 104 6.86 -13.53 -1.87
N ARG A 105 6.62 -14.73 -2.40
CA ARG A 105 6.00 -15.86 -1.66
C ARG A 105 6.71 -16.24 -0.36
N HIS A 106 7.97 -15.84 -0.19
CA HIS A 106 8.77 -16.17 1.00
C HIS A 106 8.70 -15.09 2.07
N ILE A 107 8.37 -13.86 1.70
CA ILE A 107 8.58 -12.68 2.56
C ILE A 107 7.36 -11.77 2.62
N LEU A 108 6.27 -12.11 1.93
CA LEU A 108 5.14 -11.21 1.76
C LEU A 108 3.85 -12.02 1.63
N GLY A 109 2.82 -11.62 2.39
CA GLY A 109 1.47 -12.15 2.24
C GLY A 109 0.69 -11.45 1.13
N ALA A 110 0.75 -10.11 1.06
CA ALA A 110 0.16 -9.34 -0.03
C ALA A 110 0.82 -7.97 -0.19
N CYS A 111 0.81 -7.41 -1.40
CA CYS A 111 1.10 -5.99 -1.60
C CYS A 111 0.26 -5.37 -2.71
N GLY A 112 0.07 -4.07 -2.63
CA GLY A 112 -0.52 -3.28 -3.70
C GLY A 112 -0.29 -1.80 -3.47
N SER A 113 -0.41 -1.03 -4.54
CA SER A 113 -0.21 0.42 -4.53
C SER A 113 -1.34 1.13 -5.25
N CYS A 114 -1.57 2.39 -4.90
CA CYS A 114 -2.52 3.26 -5.59
C CYS A 114 -2.06 4.72 -5.50
N TYR A 115 -2.77 5.59 -6.20
CA TYR A 115 -2.66 7.03 -6.03
C TYR A 115 -3.87 7.53 -5.24
N LEU A 116 -3.62 8.31 -4.20
CA LEU A 116 -4.63 9.01 -3.42
C LEU A 116 -4.65 10.48 -3.86
N GLU A 117 -5.72 10.87 -4.52
CA GLU A 117 -6.04 12.27 -4.83
C GLU A 117 -6.48 12.97 -3.54
N ARG A 118 -6.01 14.20 -3.28
CA ARG A 118 -6.40 14.95 -2.07
C ARG A 118 -6.94 16.36 -2.34
N LYS A 119 -6.76 16.89 -3.55
CA LYS A 119 -7.07 18.29 -3.88
C LYS A 119 -8.57 18.56 -3.95
N THR A 120 -9.33 17.65 -4.55
CA THR A 120 -10.71 17.90 -4.97
C THR A 120 -11.69 17.01 -4.23
N GLY A 121 -11.57 15.69 -4.39
CA GLY A 121 -12.58 14.74 -3.96
C GLY A 121 -12.09 13.77 -2.90
N LYS A 122 -10.78 13.71 -2.63
CA LYS A 122 -10.19 12.78 -1.65
C LYS A 122 -10.57 11.35 -1.97
N PHE A 123 -9.94 10.76 -2.97
CA PHE A 123 -10.27 9.42 -3.41
C PHE A 123 -9.05 8.65 -3.89
N ILE A 124 -9.11 7.33 -3.78
CA ILE A 124 -8.18 6.48 -4.48
C ILE A 124 -8.49 6.57 -5.97
N ILE A 125 -7.51 6.93 -6.79
CA ILE A 125 -7.68 7.09 -8.23
C ILE A 125 -7.92 5.74 -8.90
N GLY A 126 -8.95 5.66 -9.72
CA GLY A 126 -9.29 4.52 -10.55
C GLY A 126 -10.73 4.05 -10.39
N ASP A 127 -11.11 3.07 -11.21
CA ASP A 127 -12.42 2.43 -11.15
C ASP A 127 -12.48 1.39 -10.04
N GLU A 128 -13.69 1.14 -9.56
CA GLU A 128 -13.96 0.07 -8.61
C GLU A 128 -13.42 -1.28 -9.13
N GLY A 129 -12.55 -1.92 -8.35
CA GLY A 129 -11.91 -3.18 -8.71
C GLY A 129 -10.73 -3.06 -9.68
N ASN A 130 -10.33 -1.84 -10.05
CA ASN A 130 -9.16 -1.57 -10.89
C ASN A 130 -8.28 -0.40 -10.40
N GLN A 131 -8.45 0.05 -9.16
CA GLN A 131 -7.67 1.14 -8.57
C GLN A 131 -6.23 0.79 -8.13
N PHE A 132 -5.89 -0.51 -8.01
CA PHE A 132 -4.57 -0.91 -7.50
C PHE A 132 -3.61 -1.38 -8.59
N ILE A 133 -2.36 -0.92 -8.49
CA ILE A 133 -1.20 -1.33 -9.28
C ILE A 133 -0.22 -2.16 -8.44
N ASP A 134 0.73 -2.81 -9.12
CA ASP A 134 1.78 -3.65 -8.50
C ASP A 134 1.28 -4.80 -7.60
N VAL A 135 0.04 -5.21 -7.82
CA VAL A 135 -0.69 -6.13 -6.96
C VAL A 135 -0.03 -7.51 -6.89
N TYR A 136 0.13 -8.02 -5.68
CA TYR A 136 0.53 -9.38 -5.35
C TYR A 136 -0.29 -9.88 -4.16
N VAL A 137 -0.73 -11.14 -4.22
CA VAL A 137 -1.36 -11.83 -3.10
C VAL A 137 -0.82 -13.25 -3.10
N ASN A 138 -0.27 -13.67 -1.97
CA ASN A 138 0.18 -15.03 -1.72
C ASN A 138 -1.05 -15.93 -1.47
N GLU A 139 -1.11 -17.06 -2.18
CA GLU A 139 -2.25 -17.97 -2.10
C GLU A 139 -2.37 -18.61 -0.71
N ASP A 140 -1.24 -18.85 -0.04
CA ASP A 140 -1.20 -19.39 1.33
C ASP A 140 -1.80 -18.42 2.36
N SER A 141 -1.84 -17.12 2.05
CA SER A 141 -2.37 -16.07 2.92
C SER A 141 -3.87 -15.82 2.74
N VAL A 142 -4.53 -16.45 1.77
CA VAL A 142 -5.93 -16.17 1.41
C VAL A 142 -6.89 -16.44 2.58
N SER A 143 -6.65 -17.50 3.36
CA SER A 143 -7.47 -17.81 4.54
C SER A 143 -7.41 -16.67 5.57
N SER A 144 -6.20 -16.17 5.85
CA SER A 144 -5.97 -15.04 6.76
C SER A 144 -6.60 -13.76 6.23
N LEU A 145 -6.42 -13.43 4.94
CA LEU A 145 -6.99 -12.22 4.32
C LEU A 145 -8.53 -12.21 4.30
N ASN A 146 -9.16 -13.39 4.20
CA ASN A 146 -10.61 -13.50 4.30
C ASN A 146 -11.12 -13.20 5.72
N SER A 147 -10.35 -13.58 6.75
CA SER A 147 -10.72 -13.36 8.15
C SER A 147 -10.60 -11.89 8.61
N ILE A 148 -9.82 -11.07 7.90
CA ILE A 148 -9.71 -9.64 8.22
C ILE A 148 -11.07 -8.96 7.99
N PRO A 149 -11.64 -8.22 8.95
CA PRO A 149 -12.87 -7.46 8.72
C PRO A 149 -12.64 -6.33 7.72
N ALA A 150 -13.68 -5.96 6.97
CA ALA A 150 -13.63 -4.75 6.16
C ALA A 150 -13.86 -3.52 7.05
N GLU A 151 -13.20 -2.41 6.71
CA GLU A 151 -13.41 -1.11 7.34
C GLU A 151 -13.94 -0.12 6.32
N GLU A 152 -14.62 0.91 6.80
CA GLU A 152 -15.03 2.06 5.98
C GLU A 152 -13.89 3.07 5.88
N PRO A 153 -13.70 3.72 4.72
CA PRO A 153 -12.66 4.73 4.54
C PRO A 153 -12.95 5.99 5.36
N GLN A 154 -11.93 6.51 6.06
CA GLN A 154 -12.07 7.68 6.93
C GLN A 154 -11.80 8.99 6.19
N GLY A 155 -12.86 9.57 5.60
CA GLY A 155 -12.80 10.91 4.99
C GLY A 155 -12.27 10.94 3.55
N TYR A 156 -12.22 9.78 2.90
CA TYR A 156 -11.89 9.61 1.48
C TYR A 156 -12.79 8.55 0.84
N SER A 157 -12.83 8.49 -0.49
CA SER A 157 -13.54 7.44 -1.24
C SER A 157 -12.59 6.37 -1.76
N THR A 158 -13.08 5.15 -1.95
CA THR A 158 -12.27 4.00 -2.38
C THR A 158 -11.94 3.98 -3.87
N HIS A 159 -12.55 4.86 -4.65
CA HIS A 159 -12.43 4.97 -6.10
C HIS A 159 -12.86 6.37 -6.55
N GLY A 160 -12.42 6.79 -7.74
CA GLY A 160 -12.78 8.09 -8.31
C GLY A 160 -11.86 8.53 -9.44
N TRP A 161 -12.31 9.57 -10.15
CA TRP A 161 -11.58 10.19 -11.25
C TRP A 161 -11.49 11.70 -11.04
N ILE A 162 -10.36 12.27 -11.45
CA ILE A 162 -10.19 13.72 -11.52
C ILE A 162 -11.10 14.22 -12.64
N LYS A 163 -12.09 15.04 -12.27
CA LYS A 163 -12.92 15.75 -13.25
C LYS A 163 -12.14 16.98 -13.71
N GLU A 164 -11.89 17.07 -15.02
CA GLU A 164 -11.31 18.25 -15.67
C GLU A 164 -12.24 19.47 -15.58
#